data_AF-A0A7X7QGA9-F1
#
_entry.id   AF-A0A7X7QGA9-F1
#
_cell.length_a   1.000
_cell.length_b   1.000
_cell.length_c   1.000
_cell.angle_alpha   90.00
_cell.angle_beta   90.00
_cell.angle_gamma   90.00
#
_symmetry.space_group_name_H-M   'P 1'
#
loop_
_entity.id
_entity.type
_entity.pdbx_description
1 polymer ?
#
loop_
_entity_poly.entity_id
_entity_poly.type
_entity_poly.pdbx_seq_one_letter_code
_entity_poly.pdbx_strand_id
1 'polypeptide(L)'
;MTPNHPDHESLRELLDAACNDALTDEQFDRLEAALASSADARREYLRYFTLTGEIRYLVSLGQADLGFAEPPAVISLPQPAAPLPGGLFHGATDSIAWDWARSYLLAAVALGLFLLVAAFIPASWSGSNQSEQVARHTSESPAREPAREFVGQITGTASVKWSDDPNYLPPLSVNVRLGRQYKLKSGLMEITYNTGAKVILEGPCDYTAESTAGGYLALGKLTAKVESGEWRVESDNSRRLTASGNNTEVAQTPEAVSLRLLSKSPLAPAPHPSPPAPLFSVRTPTAVVTDLGTEFGIEVEDDGDMKTHVFQGAVELKIVDKAQVGNQTTRIVAGEAVRLQQEDKGGVLNVVFCPADFTAFAVPPGQLLAFAKEKQLEAFRRWSGFSNEIRQRADMVAYYDFQRDAAEPGVLRNRASTGQPLDGRIKGAVWCKGRFSGKQALYFHGRNCGNRVELPEQERFQFTGPFSVAVWFKVERFDGKWVALAAKGDTSWRLQQHEDTDAVSFGTDLDFGSTSRTTTTAGRTPVADGRWHLAVAVYEPDAEAAHVRLYLDGCLEADNLLTQPVALRQNNSPVWLGDNCARLEPSREFRGLIDEAAFFAAPLSAEEIAEMFQAGEPDRPNADGERR
;
A
#
# COMPACT_ATOMS: atom_id res chain seq x y z
N MET A 1 6.06 53.32 17.81
CA MET A 1 5.48 52.22 18.60
C MET A 1 4.14 51.87 17.99
N THR A 2 4.14 50.81 17.20
CA THR A 2 2.95 50.10 16.70
C THR A 2 3.13 48.63 17.10
N PRO A 3 2.08 47.92 17.53
CA PRO A 3 2.24 46.65 18.25
C PRO A 3 2.52 45.51 17.27
N ASN A 4 3.53 44.69 17.58
CA ASN A 4 3.76 43.40 16.92
C ASN A 4 2.58 42.47 17.22
N HIS A 5 1.85 42.10 16.17
CA HIS A 5 0.79 41.08 16.18
C HIS A 5 1.43 39.68 16.22
N PRO A 6 0.93 38.73 17.02
CA PRO A 6 1.39 37.34 16.97
C PRO A 6 0.71 36.57 15.82
N ASP A 7 1.49 35.69 15.18
CA ASP A 7 1.11 34.44 14.50
C ASP A 7 0.34 34.44 13.15
N HIS A 8 0.85 35.17 12.16
CA HIS A 8 0.62 34.82 10.75
C HIS A 8 1.83 34.08 10.18
N GLU A 9 1.93 32.77 10.45
CA GLU A 9 2.81 31.87 9.69
C GLU A 9 2.42 31.93 8.22
N SER A 10 3.40 32.15 7.34
CA SER A 10 3.18 32.40 5.93
C SER A 10 2.78 31.12 5.19
N LEU A 11 2.01 31.25 4.10
CA LEU A 11 1.63 30.10 3.26
C LEU A 11 2.87 29.29 2.82
N ARG A 12 4.01 29.94 2.59
CA ARG A 12 5.26 29.26 2.21
C ARG A 12 5.85 28.40 3.31
N GLU A 13 5.78 28.82 4.57
CA GLU A 13 6.24 28.02 5.71
C GLU A 13 5.37 26.78 5.88
N LEU A 14 4.04 26.90 5.68
CA LEU A 14 3.13 25.75 5.67
C LEU A 14 3.43 24.79 4.51
N LEU A 15 3.73 25.30 3.31
CA LEU A 15 4.09 24.48 2.15
C LEU A 15 5.44 23.78 2.31
N ASP A 16 6.41 24.44 2.94
CA ASP A 16 7.73 23.87 3.24
C ASP A 16 7.63 22.76 4.30
N ALA A 17 6.87 23.02 5.38
CA ALA A 17 6.54 22.00 6.37
C ALA A 17 5.80 20.80 5.75
N ALA A 18 4.90 21.05 4.78
CA ALA A 18 4.21 20.00 4.03
C ALA A 18 5.16 19.16 3.17
N CYS A 19 6.15 19.78 2.54
CA CYS A 19 7.13 19.08 1.69
C CYS A 19 8.13 18.22 2.48
N ASN A 20 8.28 18.51 3.78
CA ASN A 20 9.21 17.84 4.69
C ASN A 20 8.52 16.90 5.69
N ASP A 21 7.23 16.58 5.48
CA ASP A 21 6.41 15.75 6.38
C ASP A 21 6.41 16.23 7.85
N ALA A 22 6.44 17.55 8.06
CA ALA A 22 6.58 18.19 9.36
C ALA A 22 5.33 19.01 9.78
N LEU A 23 4.21 18.86 9.07
CA LEU A 23 2.95 19.56 9.40
C LEU A 23 2.33 19.03 10.69
N THR A 24 1.99 19.95 11.59
CA THR A 24 1.08 19.67 12.71
C THR A 24 -0.38 19.68 12.28
N ASP A 25 -1.27 19.06 13.06
CA ASP A 25 -2.73 19.04 12.76
C ASP A 25 -3.31 20.46 12.61
N GLU A 26 -2.88 21.40 13.46
CA GLU A 26 -3.32 22.81 13.39
C GLU A 26 -2.80 23.53 12.13
N GLN A 27 -1.57 23.24 11.71
CA GLN A 27 -1.01 23.79 10.47
C GLN A 27 -1.66 23.17 9.23
N PHE A 28 -2.07 21.91 9.30
CA PHE A 28 -2.81 21.23 8.25
C PHE A 28 -4.17 21.88 8.01
N ASP A 29 -4.96 22.09 9.08
CA ASP A 29 -6.28 22.73 8.99
C ASP A 29 -6.17 24.17 8.43
N ARG A 30 -5.11 24.90 8.80
CA ARG A 30 -4.84 26.25 8.28
C ARG A 30 -4.46 26.23 6.79
N LEU A 31 -3.64 25.26 6.37
CA LEU A 31 -3.28 25.09 4.96
C LEU A 31 -4.52 24.73 4.14
N GLU A 32 -5.36 23.82 4.63
CA GLU A 32 -6.61 23.44 3.97
C GLU A 32 -7.56 24.65 3.82
N ALA A 33 -7.75 25.43 4.89
CA ALA A 33 -8.56 26.65 4.85
C ALA A 33 -8.00 27.69 3.86
N ALA A 34 -6.68 27.84 3.76
CA ALA A 34 -6.03 28.74 2.81
C ALA A 34 -6.24 28.31 1.35
N LEU A 35 -6.17 27.01 1.07
CA LEU A 35 -6.41 26.44 -0.27
C LEU A 35 -7.89 26.51 -0.68
N ALA A 36 -8.80 26.28 0.26
CA ALA A 36 -10.23 26.39 0.02
C ALA A 36 -10.67 27.83 -0.30
N SER A 37 -10.11 28.81 0.42
CA SER A 37 -10.52 30.21 0.34
C SER A 37 -9.88 31.01 -0.80
N SER A 38 -8.71 30.60 -1.32
CA SER A 38 -7.95 31.39 -2.30
C SER A 38 -7.53 30.58 -3.53
N ALA A 39 -7.90 31.09 -4.72
CA ALA A 39 -7.43 30.54 -5.99
C ALA A 39 -5.93 30.80 -6.23
N ASP A 40 -5.40 31.88 -5.64
CA ASP A 40 -3.99 32.25 -5.75
C ASP A 40 -3.13 31.32 -4.89
N ALA A 41 -3.62 30.98 -3.69
CA ALA A 41 -2.98 29.99 -2.81
C ALA A 41 -2.93 28.59 -3.47
N ARG A 42 -4.00 28.18 -4.17
CA ARG A 42 -4.02 26.93 -4.95
C ARG A 42 -2.99 26.92 -6.07
N ARG A 43 -2.83 28.03 -6.79
CA ARG A 43 -1.80 28.15 -7.85
C ARG A 43 -0.39 28.14 -7.27
N GLU A 44 -0.17 28.80 -6.13
CA GLU A 44 1.12 28.79 -5.45
C GLU A 44 1.46 27.42 -4.88
N TYR A 45 0.50 26.71 -4.29
CA TYR A 45 0.63 25.31 -3.87
C TYR A 45 1.07 24.40 -5.03
N LEU A 46 0.37 24.46 -6.16
CA LEU A 46 0.71 23.64 -7.33
C LEU A 46 2.11 23.96 -7.85
N ARG A 47 2.46 25.25 -7.98
CA ARG A 47 3.82 25.65 -8.40
C ARG A 47 4.89 25.15 -7.44
N TYR A 48 4.65 25.28 -6.14
CA TYR A 48 5.62 24.92 -5.11
C TYR A 48 5.86 23.40 -5.09
N PHE A 49 4.79 22.59 -5.09
CA PHE A 49 4.91 21.12 -5.13
C PHE A 49 5.48 20.60 -6.45
N THR A 50 5.15 21.21 -7.59
CA THR A 50 5.76 20.86 -8.88
C THR A 50 7.26 21.16 -8.87
N LEU A 51 7.68 22.35 -8.41
CA LEU A 51 9.08 22.74 -8.34
C LEU A 51 9.87 21.82 -7.40
N THR A 52 9.37 21.56 -6.19
CA THR A 52 10.04 20.67 -5.24
C THR A 52 10.10 19.23 -5.77
N GLY A 53 9.06 18.77 -6.46
CA GLY A 53 9.05 17.48 -7.14
C GLY A 53 10.08 17.39 -8.27
N GLU A 54 10.20 18.44 -9.09
CA GLU A 54 11.20 18.53 -10.16
C GLU A 54 12.63 18.59 -9.61
N ILE A 55 12.88 19.35 -8.54
CA ILE A 55 14.19 19.42 -7.89
C ILE A 55 14.56 18.06 -7.30
N ARG A 56 13.63 17.40 -6.58
CA ARG A 56 13.87 16.08 -5.99
C ARG A 56 14.09 15.02 -7.08
N TYR A 57 13.40 15.13 -8.22
CA TYR A 57 13.61 14.33 -9.42
C TYR A 57 15.01 14.55 -10.03
N LEU A 58 15.44 15.79 -10.21
CA LEU A 58 16.77 16.13 -10.74
C LEU A 58 17.90 15.64 -9.82
N VAL A 59 17.74 15.79 -8.50
CA VAL A 59 18.69 15.25 -7.50
C VAL A 59 18.72 13.72 -7.56
N SER A 60 17.58 13.05 -7.74
CA SER A 60 17.49 11.59 -7.83
C SER A 60 18.12 10.99 -9.09
N LEU A 61 18.22 11.77 -10.18
CA LEU A 61 18.85 11.34 -11.43
C LEU A 61 20.39 11.42 -11.40
N GLY A 62 21.00 11.83 -10.27
CA GLY A 62 22.46 11.93 -10.15
C GLY A 62 23.09 13.04 -11.01
N GLN A 63 22.29 13.96 -11.60
CA GLN A 63 22.81 15.15 -12.26
C GLN A 63 23.03 16.28 -11.23
N ALA A 64 24.02 16.08 -10.36
CA ALA A 64 24.64 17.16 -9.58
C ALA A 64 25.73 17.85 -10.42
N ASP A 65 25.40 18.27 -11.64
CA ASP A 65 26.24 19.17 -12.44
C ASP A 65 25.36 20.23 -13.13
N LEU A 66 24.48 20.86 -12.35
CA LEU A 66 24.05 22.22 -12.64
C LEU A 66 25.19 23.12 -12.16
N GLY A 67 26.03 23.57 -13.09
CA GLY A 67 27.23 24.37 -12.87
C GLY A 67 27.02 25.71 -12.17
N PHE A 68 26.61 25.66 -10.90
CA PHE A 68 26.79 26.75 -9.96
C PHE A 68 28.20 26.60 -9.39
N ALA A 69 29.06 27.55 -9.74
CA ALA A 69 30.37 27.70 -9.14
C ALA A 69 30.23 27.66 -7.60
N GLU A 70 31.04 26.83 -6.95
CA GLU A 70 31.17 26.83 -5.50
C GLU A 70 31.33 28.27 -5.00
N PRO A 71 30.54 28.74 -4.02
CA PRO A 71 30.86 29.99 -3.36
C PRO A 71 32.22 29.80 -2.68
N PRO A 72 33.16 30.76 -2.80
CA PRO A 72 34.47 30.62 -2.18
C PRO A 72 34.31 30.43 -0.68
N ALA A 73 35.11 29.51 -0.13
CA ALA A 73 35.14 29.18 1.28
C ALA A 73 35.12 30.45 2.14
N VAL A 74 34.16 30.51 3.07
CA VAL A 74 34.12 31.53 4.12
C VAL A 74 35.44 31.45 4.88
N ILE A 75 36.18 32.56 4.86
CA ILE A 75 37.39 32.74 5.66
C ILE A 75 36.98 32.70 7.14
N SER A 76 37.21 31.56 7.80
CA SER A 76 37.11 31.45 9.24
C SER A 76 38.21 32.28 9.90
N LEU A 77 37.84 33.34 10.61
CA LEU A 77 38.77 34.08 11.47
C LEU A 77 39.23 33.18 12.64
N PRO A 78 40.52 33.21 13.02
CA PRO A 78 41.03 32.38 14.10
C PRO A 78 40.52 32.89 15.46
N GLN A 79 39.90 32.02 16.25
CA GLN A 79 39.61 32.28 17.66
C GLN A 79 40.87 32.06 18.52
N PRO A 80 41.11 32.88 19.56
CA PRO A 80 42.29 32.79 20.41
C PRO A 80 42.18 31.65 21.43
N ALA A 81 43.35 31.12 21.78
CA ALA A 81 43.54 29.89 22.54
C ALA A 81 43.39 30.01 24.07
N ALA A 82 43.16 28.83 24.66
CA ALA A 82 43.61 28.31 25.98
C ALA A 82 42.60 28.35 27.16
N PRO A 83 42.75 27.51 28.21
CA PRO A 83 43.71 26.40 28.43
C PRO A 83 43.07 25.05 28.86
N LEU A 84 43.83 23.95 28.72
CA LEU A 84 43.64 22.68 29.46
C LEU A 84 44.58 22.66 30.67
N PRO A 85 44.21 22.03 31.82
CA PRO A 85 44.77 20.70 32.17
C PRO A 85 43.80 19.84 33.04
N GLY A 86 43.94 18.53 33.27
CA GLY A 86 44.94 17.52 32.92
C GLY A 86 44.66 16.16 33.63
N GLY A 87 45.44 15.12 33.25
CA GLY A 87 45.64 13.84 33.96
C GLY A 87 44.56 12.76 33.70
N LEU A 88 44.86 11.48 33.41
CA LEU A 88 45.95 10.61 33.87
C LEU A 88 46.04 9.26 33.06
N PHE A 89 47.27 8.79 32.82
CA PHE A 89 47.79 7.39 32.65
C PHE A 89 47.17 6.42 31.60
N HIS A 90 47.84 5.50 30.88
CA HIS A 90 49.23 5.19 30.46
C HIS A 90 49.16 3.90 29.60
N GLY A 91 49.97 3.80 28.54
CA GLY A 91 50.72 2.56 28.16
C GLY A 91 50.03 1.45 27.35
N ALA A 92 50.25 1.42 26.03
CA ALA A 92 50.62 0.21 25.29
C ALA A 92 51.34 0.61 23.98
N THR A 93 52.56 0.13 23.83
CA THR A 93 53.54 0.46 22.79
C THR A 93 53.40 -0.41 21.53
N ASP A 94 53.62 0.23 20.38
CA ASP A 94 54.31 -0.22 19.17
C ASP A 94 53.89 -1.53 18.46
N SER A 95 53.33 -1.39 17.24
CA SER A 95 53.68 -2.21 16.03
C SER A 95 52.82 -1.97 14.77
N ILE A 96 52.31 -0.76 14.47
CA ILE A 96 51.50 -0.53 13.24
C ILE A 96 51.80 0.82 12.56
N ALA A 97 53.07 1.11 12.27
CA ALA A 97 53.44 2.35 11.56
C ALA A 97 54.58 2.21 10.53
N TRP A 98 54.98 0.99 10.15
CA TRP A 98 56.14 0.77 9.26
C TRP A 98 55.83 0.11 7.90
N ASP A 99 54.62 -0.37 7.65
CA ASP A 99 54.28 -1.04 6.38
C ASP A 99 53.65 -0.12 5.32
N TRP A 100 53.02 0.99 5.71
CA TRP A 100 52.31 1.85 4.75
C TRP A 100 53.27 2.78 3.99
N ALA A 101 54.40 3.15 4.60
CA ALA A 101 55.41 4.01 3.99
C ALA A 101 56.15 3.34 2.82
N ARG A 102 56.27 2.01 2.80
CA ARG A 102 56.93 1.26 1.71
C ARG A 102 56.07 1.21 0.43
N SER A 103 54.76 1.09 0.59
CA SER A 103 53.82 1.02 -0.53
C SER A 103 53.75 2.32 -1.33
N TYR A 104 53.79 3.47 -0.63
CA TYR A 104 53.80 4.78 -1.29
C TYR A 104 55.11 5.07 -2.03
N LEU A 105 56.25 4.60 -1.51
CA LEU A 105 57.55 4.81 -2.16
C LEU A 105 57.67 3.99 -3.46
N LEU A 106 57.14 2.76 -3.47
CA LEU A 106 57.11 1.90 -4.66
C LEU A 106 56.17 2.45 -5.75
N ALA A 107 55.00 2.97 -5.37
CA ALA A 107 54.06 3.57 -6.32
C ALA A 107 54.61 4.84 -6.99
N ALA A 108 55.33 5.67 -6.23
CA ALA A 108 55.95 6.89 -6.76
C ALA A 108 57.07 6.59 -7.78
N VAL A 109 57.88 5.54 -7.54
CA VAL A 109 58.93 5.11 -8.47
C VAL A 109 58.34 4.53 -9.77
N ALA A 110 57.25 3.75 -9.67
CA ALA A 110 56.57 3.19 -10.84
C ALA A 110 55.96 4.28 -11.74
N LEU A 111 55.34 5.30 -11.14
CA LEU A 111 54.76 6.43 -11.88
C LEU A 111 55.85 7.27 -12.57
N GLY A 112 57.00 7.48 -11.91
CA GLY A 112 58.14 8.18 -12.50
C GLY A 112 58.74 7.45 -13.71
N LEU A 113 58.85 6.12 -13.64
CA LEU A 113 59.32 5.30 -14.77
C LEU A 113 58.35 5.31 -15.95
N PHE A 114 57.04 5.28 -15.69
CA PHE A 114 56.01 5.32 -16.73
C PHE A 114 56.04 6.64 -17.53
N LEU A 115 56.19 7.77 -16.84
CA LEU A 115 56.29 9.09 -17.48
C LEU A 115 57.59 9.24 -18.28
N LEU A 116 58.68 8.61 -17.83
CA LEU A 116 59.96 8.59 -18.56
C LEU A 116 59.86 7.79 -19.86
N VAL A 117 59.12 6.67 -19.87
CA VAL A 117 58.90 5.86 -21.08
C VAL A 117 57.98 6.58 -22.08
N ALA A 118 56.95 7.27 -21.60
CA ALA A 118 56.04 8.04 -22.46
C ALA A 118 56.75 9.22 -23.17
N ALA A 119 57.81 9.78 -22.58
CA ALA A 119 58.56 10.89 -23.14
C ALA A 119 59.51 10.50 -24.30
N PHE A 120 59.78 9.22 -24.52
CA PHE A 120 60.71 8.72 -25.55
C PHE A 120 60.03 8.05 -26.76
N ILE A 121 58.70 8.10 -26.88
CA ILE A 121 57.99 7.61 -28.06
C ILE A 121 57.98 8.71 -29.15
N PRO A 122 58.65 8.55 -30.30
CA PRO A 122 58.66 9.56 -31.35
C PRO A 122 57.30 9.64 -32.04
N ALA A 123 56.74 10.85 -32.12
CA ALA A 123 55.57 11.16 -32.93
C ALA A 123 55.94 11.15 -34.42
N SER A 124 55.66 10.04 -35.11
CA SER A 124 55.74 9.99 -36.57
C SER A 124 54.72 9.00 -37.18
N TRP A 125 53.63 9.59 -37.70
CA TRP A 125 52.84 9.22 -38.91
C TRP A 125 51.44 9.84 -38.76
N SER A 126 51.23 11.07 -39.24
CA SER A 126 50.70 11.41 -40.60
C SER A 126 49.38 10.68 -40.89
N GLY A 127 48.22 11.33 -40.84
CA GLY A 127 47.73 12.26 -41.87
C GLY A 127 46.85 11.46 -42.86
N SER A 128 45.56 11.72 -42.94
CA SER A 128 45.04 12.74 -43.86
C SER A 128 43.69 13.32 -43.42
N ASN A 129 43.67 14.66 -43.32
CA ASN A 129 42.48 15.45 -43.57
C ASN A 129 42.20 15.44 -45.08
N GLN A 130 40.93 15.46 -45.50
CA GLN A 130 40.42 16.51 -46.40
C GLN A 130 38.91 16.41 -46.69
N SER A 131 38.27 17.57 -46.52
CA SER A 131 37.21 18.19 -47.32
C SER A 131 35.80 17.56 -47.40
N GLU A 132 34.86 18.36 -46.88
CA GLU A 132 33.63 18.81 -47.57
C GLU A 132 33.26 18.07 -48.86
N GLN A 133 32.18 17.32 -48.81
CA GLN A 133 31.24 17.26 -49.94
C GLN A 133 29.80 17.44 -49.46
N VAL A 134 29.25 18.57 -49.90
CA VAL A 134 27.84 18.86 -50.01
C VAL A 134 27.18 17.76 -50.83
N ALA A 135 26.44 16.87 -50.17
CA ALA A 135 25.45 16.02 -50.81
C ALA A 135 24.12 16.18 -50.09
N ARG A 136 23.17 16.75 -50.82
CA ARG A 136 21.77 16.94 -50.45
C ARG A 136 21.17 15.60 -50.02
N HIS A 137 21.05 15.37 -48.73
CA HIS A 137 19.98 14.52 -48.22
C HIS A 137 18.75 15.41 -48.04
N THR A 138 17.79 15.19 -48.94
CA THR A 138 16.41 15.63 -48.84
C THR A 138 15.94 15.56 -47.39
N SER A 139 15.40 16.69 -46.93
CA SER A 139 14.67 16.81 -45.67
C SER A 139 13.48 15.84 -45.73
N GLU A 140 13.67 14.60 -45.26
CA GLU A 140 12.59 13.87 -44.66
C GLU A 140 12.28 14.56 -43.34
N SER A 141 11.05 15.05 -43.24
CA SER A 141 10.44 15.57 -42.03
C SER A 141 10.86 14.70 -40.84
N PRO A 142 11.29 15.27 -39.69
CA PRO A 142 11.52 14.45 -38.52
C PRO A 142 10.22 13.69 -38.26
N ALA A 143 10.33 12.36 -38.26
CA ALA A 143 9.26 11.48 -37.83
C ALA A 143 8.77 12.04 -36.49
N ARG A 144 7.46 12.30 -36.42
CA ARG A 144 6.75 12.62 -35.18
C ARG A 144 7.36 11.79 -34.05
N GLU A 145 7.85 12.45 -33.01
CA GLU A 145 8.05 11.79 -31.71
C GLU A 145 6.81 10.91 -31.45
N PRO A 146 6.95 9.67 -30.97
CA PRO A 146 5.78 8.86 -30.65
C PRO A 146 4.95 9.68 -29.67
N ALA A 147 3.77 10.09 -30.13
CA ALA A 147 2.85 10.90 -29.36
C ALA A 147 2.68 10.18 -28.02
N ARG A 148 2.88 10.91 -26.91
CA ARG A 148 2.63 10.39 -25.57
C ARG A 148 1.13 10.08 -25.48
N GLU A 149 0.74 8.88 -25.91
CA GLU A 149 -0.65 8.52 -26.10
C GLU A 149 -1.23 8.12 -24.74
N PHE A 150 -2.12 8.97 -24.26
CA PHE A 150 -2.88 8.73 -23.05
C PHE A 150 -4.17 8.00 -23.42
N VAL A 151 -4.47 6.92 -22.71
CA VAL A 151 -5.62 6.04 -22.98
C VAL A 151 -6.80 6.31 -22.05
N GLY A 152 -6.59 7.09 -20.99
CA GLY A 152 -7.61 7.43 -20.01
C GLY A 152 -7.09 8.33 -18.90
N GLN A 153 -7.89 8.47 -17.85
CA GLN A 153 -7.56 9.22 -16.64
C GLN A 153 -7.95 8.43 -15.39
N ILE A 154 -7.19 8.58 -14.32
CA ILE A 154 -7.53 8.12 -12.98
C ILE A 154 -8.60 9.09 -12.46
N THR A 155 -9.83 8.61 -12.32
CA THR A 155 -11.00 9.41 -11.94
C THR A 155 -11.40 9.23 -10.49
N GLY A 156 -10.89 8.19 -9.82
CA GLY A 156 -11.14 7.96 -8.41
C GLY A 156 -10.04 7.12 -7.76
N THR A 157 -9.72 7.42 -6.52
CA THR A 157 -8.88 6.58 -5.67
C THR A 157 -9.49 6.52 -4.28
N ALA A 158 -9.42 5.36 -3.65
CA ALA A 158 -9.85 5.16 -2.27
C ALA A 158 -8.86 4.24 -1.55
N SER A 159 -8.18 4.77 -0.54
CA SER A 159 -7.20 4.04 0.28
C SER A 159 -6.12 3.29 -0.53
N VAL A 160 -5.78 3.81 -1.72
CA VAL A 160 -4.79 3.20 -2.61
C VAL A 160 -3.41 3.24 -1.96
N LYS A 161 -2.79 2.08 -1.86
CA LYS A 161 -1.37 1.93 -1.57
C LYS A 161 -0.71 1.27 -2.77
N TRP A 162 0.38 1.86 -3.24
CA TRP A 162 1.16 1.33 -4.34
C TRP A 162 2.02 0.14 -3.89
N SER A 163 2.51 -0.65 -4.84
CA SER A 163 3.46 -1.73 -4.56
C SER A 163 4.73 -1.22 -3.87
N ASP A 164 5.26 -2.01 -2.92
CA ASP A 164 6.54 -1.77 -2.24
C ASP A 164 7.75 -2.26 -3.06
N ASP A 165 7.53 -2.72 -4.30
CA ASP A 165 8.57 -3.12 -5.23
C ASP A 165 9.59 -1.96 -5.43
N PRO A 166 10.89 -2.16 -5.11
CA PRO A 166 11.90 -1.10 -5.19
C PRO A 166 12.03 -0.47 -6.58
N ASN A 167 11.67 -1.21 -7.63
CA ASN A 167 11.74 -0.75 -9.02
C ASN A 167 10.41 -0.19 -9.53
N TYR A 168 9.35 -0.26 -8.73
CA TYR A 168 8.05 0.29 -9.08
C TYR A 168 7.97 1.77 -8.70
N LEU A 169 7.57 2.59 -9.66
CA LEU A 169 7.31 4.00 -9.42
C LEU A 169 5.79 4.25 -9.45
N PRO A 170 5.20 4.79 -8.38
CA PRO A 170 3.82 5.27 -8.40
C PRO A 170 3.56 6.25 -9.54
N PRO A 171 2.37 6.26 -10.15
CA PRO A 171 2.03 7.24 -11.16
C PRO A 171 1.99 8.65 -10.57
N LEU A 172 2.72 9.57 -11.21
CA LEU A 172 2.80 10.98 -10.81
C LEU A 172 1.74 11.87 -11.49
N SER A 173 0.99 11.31 -12.43
CA SER A 173 -0.07 12.01 -13.17
C SER A 173 -1.37 11.24 -13.10
N VAL A 174 -2.49 11.98 -13.12
CA VAL A 174 -3.82 11.40 -13.30
C VAL A 174 -4.02 10.80 -14.68
N ASN A 175 -3.23 11.20 -15.69
CA ASN A 175 -3.36 10.63 -17.04
C ASN A 175 -2.79 9.21 -17.09
N VAL A 176 -3.55 8.31 -17.71
CA VAL A 176 -3.17 6.92 -17.92
C VAL A 176 -2.44 6.80 -19.25
N ARG A 177 -1.17 6.42 -19.21
CA ARG A 177 -0.32 6.29 -20.40
C ARG A 177 -0.39 4.88 -20.96
N LEU A 178 -0.43 4.76 -22.29
CA LEU A 178 -0.31 3.48 -22.99
C LEU A 178 0.98 2.74 -22.56
N GLY A 179 0.85 1.46 -22.23
CA GLY A 179 1.92 0.59 -21.74
C GLY A 179 2.32 0.80 -20.28
N ARG A 180 1.63 1.67 -19.53
CA ARG A 180 1.94 1.87 -18.10
C ARG A 180 1.33 0.77 -17.23
N GLN A 181 2.13 0.31 -16.28
CA GLN A 181 1.74 -0.65 -15.25
C GLN A 181 1.27 0.04 -13.96
N TYR A 182 0.18 -0.46 -13.39
CA TYR A 182 -0.48 -0.02 -12.18
C TYR A 182 -0.47 -1.18 -11.18
N LYS A 183 0.46 -1.12 -10.21
CA LYS A 183 0.61 -2.13 -9.16
C LYS A 183 0.08 -1.59 -7.85
N LEU A 184 -1.08 -2.09 -7.42
CA LEU A 184 -1.70 -1.73 -6.15
C LEU A 184 -1.36 -2.82 -5.13
N LYS A 185 -0.89 -2.40 -3.95
CA LYS A 185 -0.79 -3.27 -2.76
C LYS A 185 -2.15 -3.44 -2.08
N SER A 186 -2.93 -2.35 -1.99
CA SER A 186 -4.27 -2.35 -1.41
C SER A 186 -5.09 -1.15 -1.91
N GLY A 187 -6.40 -1.18 -1.67
CA GLY A 187 -7.32 -0.08 -1.97
C GLY A 187 -7.96 -0.19 -3.36
N LEU A 188 -8.80 0.79 -3.70
CA LEU A 188 -9.56 0.82 -4.94
C LEU A 188 -9.11 1.99 -5.83
N MET A 189 -8.91 1.74 -7.12
CA MET A 189 -8.60 2.78 -8.11
C MET A 189 -9.52 2.68 -9.31
N GLU A 190 -10.16 3.79 -9.66
CA GLU A 190 -10.98 3.93 -10.85
C GLU A 190 -10.19 4.62 -11.98
N ILE A 191 -10.13 3.96 -13.13
CA ILE A 191 -9.63 4.47 -14.40
C ILE A 191 -10.82 4.66 -15.34
N THR A 192 -11.03 5.88 -15.83
CA THR A 192 -11.93 6.15 -16.95
C THR A 192 -11.13 6.24 -18.23
N TYR A 193 -11.33 5.29 -19.14
CA TYR A 193 -10.75 5.30 -20.48
C TYR A 193 -11.38 6.39 -21.35
N ASN A 194 -10.64 6.86 -22.36
CA ASN A 194 -11.15 7.85 -23.32
C ASN A 194 -12.35 7.31 -24.13
N THR A 195 -12.52 5.99 -24.18
CA THR A 195 -13.69 5.32 -24.77
C THR A 195 -14.95 5.44 -23.91
N GLY A 196 -14.83 5.92 -22.67
CA GLY A 196 -15.91 5.96 -21.67
C GLY A 196 -15.99 4.71 -20.79
N ALA A 197 -15.19 3.68 -21.06
CA ALA A 197 -15.11 2.49 -20.21
C ALA A 197 -14.51 2.87 -18.84
N LYS A 198 -15.22 2.54 -17.76
CA LYS A 198 -14.77 2.74 -16.38
C LYS A 198 -14.27 1.41 -15.83
N VAL A 199 -13.05 1.42 -15.31
CA VAL A 199 -12.36 0.24 -14.79
C VAL A 199 -11.99 0.49 -13.34
N ILE A 200 -12.47 -0.34 -12.42
CA ILE A 200 -12.10 -0.29 -11.01
C ILE A 200 -11.15 -1.46 -10.73
N LEU A 201 -9.97 -1.13 -10.23
CA LEU A 201 -8.95 -2.06 -9.77
C LEU A 201 -9.01 -2.18 -8.25
N GLU A 202 -8.96 -3.40 -7.72
CA GLU A 202 -8.94 -3.69 -6.28
C GLU A 202 -7.61 -4.38 -5.91
N GLY A 203 -6.83 -3.74 -5.03
CA GLY A 203 -5.53 -4.25 -4.58
C GLY A 203 -5.64 -5.44 -3.62
N PRO A 204 -4.74 -6.44 -3.68
CA PRO A 204 -3.53 -6.49 -4.49
C PRO A 204 -3.83 -6.71 -5.99
N CYS A 205 -3.22 -5.90 -6.86
CA CYS A 205 -3.49 -5.93 -8.30
C CYS A 205 -2.27 -5.50 -9.12
N ASP A 206 -2.07 -6.16 -10.27
CA ASP A 206 -1.10 -5.77 -11.29
C ASP A 206 -1.79 -5.66 -12.66
N TYR A 207 -2.00 -4.42 -13.11
CA TYR A 207 -2.70 -4.09 -14.35
C TYR A 207 -1.86 -3.22 -15.28
N THR A 208 -1.77 -3.58 -16.56
CA THR A 208 -1.07 -2.79 -17.58
C THR A 208 -2.05 -2.27 -18.63
N ALA A 209 -2.07 -0.96 -18.85
CA ALA A 209 -2.93 -0.34 -19.86
C ALA A 209 -2.34 -0.52 -21.27
N GLU A 210 -2.60 -1.66 -21.91
CA GLU A 210 -2.00 -2.04 -23.22
C GLU A 210 -2.66 -1.40 -24.44
N SER A 211 -3.88 -0.85 -24.33
CA SER A 211 -4.59 -0.24 -25.46
C SER A 211 -5.53 0.90 -25.03
N THR A 212 -6.11 1.61 -26.01
CA THR A 212 -7.16 2.62 -25.78
C THR A 212 -8.51 2.01 -25.35
N ALA A 213 -8.68 0.70 -25.55
CA ALA A 213 -9.90 -0.03 -25.25
C ALA A 213 -9.58 -1.28 -24.41
N GLY A 214 -8.66 -1.20 -23.45
CA GLY A 214 -8.33 -2.36 -22.64
C GLY A 214 -6.92 -2.42 -22.10
N GLY A 215 -6.62 -3.54 -21.44
CA GLY A 215 -5.32 -3.79 -20.84
C GLY A 215 -5.12 -5.24 -20.46
N TYR A 216 -3.99 -5.50 -19.81
CA TYR A 216 -3.58 -6.81 -19.32
C TYR A 216 -3.64 -6.84 -17.79
N LEU A 217 -4.41 -7.77 -17.24
CA LEU A 217 -4.51 -8.04 -15.82
C LEU A 217 -3.68 -9.28 -15.50
N ALA A 218 -2.55 -9.08 -14.82
CA ALA A 218 -1.65 -10.16 -14.43
C ALA A 218 -2.09 -10.83 -13.11
N LEU A 219 -2.60 -10.03 -12.18
CA LEU A 219 -3.00 -10.45 -10.84
C LEU A 219 -4.09 -9.52 -10.29
N GLY A 220 -5.01 -10.07 -9.50
CA GLY A 220 -5.96 -9.31 -8.70
C GLY A 220 -7.34 -9.19 -9.33
N LYS A 221 -8.14 -8.25 -8.80
CA LYS A 221 -9.53 -8.05 -9.19
C LYS A 221 -9.73 -6.79 -10.00
N LEU A 222 -10.50 -6.91 -11.08
CA LEU A 222 -10.87 -5.83 -11.98
C LEU A 222 -12.37 -5.88 -12.25
N THR A 223 -13.03 -4.74 -12.15
CA THR A 223 -14.42 -4.55 -12.58
C THR A 223 -14.46 -3.53 -13.71
N ALA A 224 -15.11 -3.87 -14.83
CA ALA A 224 -15.24 -2.99 -15.98
C ALA A 224 -16.72 -2.70 -16.25
N LYS A 225 -17.02 -1.43 -16.51
CA LYS A 225 -18.34 -0.94 -16.92
C LYS A 225 -18.21 -0.11 -18.18
N VAL A 226 -18.85 -0.56 -19.26
CA VAL A 226 -18.78 0.09 -20.58
C VAL A 226 -20.15 0.69 -20.90
N GLU A 227 -20.26 2.02 -20.88
CA GLU A 227 -21.49 2.72 -21.30
C GLU A 227 -21.56 2.75 -22.84
N SER A 228 -22.61 2.18 -23.45
CA SER A 228 -22.81 2.23 -24.90
C SER A 228 -23.15 3.66 -25.34
N GLY A 229 -22.17 4.42 -25.81
CA GLY A 229 -22.39 5.78 -26.31
C GLY A 229 -23.00 5.83 -27.72
N GLU A 230 -24.25 6.26 -27.85
CA GLU A 230 -24.71 6.91 -29.09
C GLU A 230 -24.03 8.27 -29.20
N TRP A 231 -23.01 8.36 -30.05
CA TRP A 231 -22.33 9.63 -30.36
C TRP A 231 -23.22 10.51 -31.25
N ARG A 232 -23.90 11.50 -30.68
CA ARG A 232 -24.38 12.65 -31.46
C ARG A 232 -23.22 13.60 -31.70
N VAL A 233 -22.70 13.61 -32.93
CA VAL A 233 -21.81 14.66 -33.41
C VAL A 233 -22.65 15.93 -33.54
N GLU A 234 -22.54 16.82 -32.56
CA GLU A 234 -23.00 18.19 -32.70
C GLU A 234 -22.01 18.91 -33.62
N SER A 235 -22.38 19.03 -34.90
CA SER A 235 -21.60 19.76 -35.88
C SER A 235 -21.68 21.24 -35.54
N ASP A 236 -20.61 21.74 -34.93
CA ASP A 236 -20.42 23.16 -34.66
C ASP A 236 -20.20 23.92 -35.98
N ASN A 237 -21.31 24.21 -36.67
CA ASN A 237 -21.31 25.09 -37.83
C ASN A 237 -22.61 25.89 -37.86
N SER A 238 -22.81 26.75 -36.87
CA SER A 238 -23.77 27.84 -36.97
C SER A 238 -23.18 29.15 -36.45
N ARG A 239 -22.29 29.73 -37.26
CA ARG A 239 -22.15 31.19 -37.34
C ARG A 239 -23.53 31.79 -37.59
N ARG A 240 -24.10 32.40 -36.56
CA ARG A 240 -25.34 33.16 -36.60
C ARG A 240 -25.09 34.45 -37.39
N LEU A 241 -25.27 34.39 -38.71
CA LEU A 241 -25.47 35.57 -39.56
C LEU A 241 -26.89 36.07 -39.34
N THR A 242 -27.02 37.20 -38.68
CA THR A 242 -28.28 37.95 -38.54
C THR A 242 -28.56 38.69 -39.84
N ALA A 243 -29.48 38.18 -40.66
CA ALA A 243 -30.26 38.97 -41.59
C ALA A 243 -31.45 38.15 -42.11
N SER A 244 -32.66 38.46 -41.66
CA SER A 244 -33.86 38.19 -42.45
C SER A 244 -34.95 39.17 -42.07
N GLY A 245 -35.15 40.14 -42.95
CA GLY A 245 -36.45 40.74 -43.16
C GLY A 245 -37.22 39.89 -44.19
N ASN A 246 -38.52 39.78 -43.92
CA ASN A 246 -39.66 39.72 -44.83
C ASN A 246 -39.82 38.57 -45.85
N ASN A 247 -41.03 38.00 -45.73
CA ASN A 247 -41.97 37.56 -46.76
C ASN A 247 -42.07 36.06 -47.10
N THR A 248 -43.16 35.47 -46.60
CA THR A 248 -44.36 34.96 -47.32
C THR A 248 -44.25 34.44 -48.75
N GLU A 249 -45.05 33.39 -49.01
CA GLU A 249 -45.48 32.75 -50.29
C GLU A 249 -44.66 31.53 -50.73
N VAL A 250 -45.18 30.29 -50.63
CA VAL A 250 -46.30 29.61 -51.36
C VAL A 250 -45.87 29.07 -52.75
N ALA A 251 -45.88 27.73 -52.83
CA ALA A 251 -46.15 26.84 -53.96
C ALA A 251 -45.37 26.98 -55.29
N GLN A 252 -44.73 25.88 -55.72
CA GLN A 252 -45.03 25.11 -56.94
C GLN A 252 -43.89 24.13 -57.30
N THR A 253 -44.23 22.90 -57.64
CA THR A 253 -43.44 21.91 -58.39
C THR A 253 -43.84 21.95 -59.89
N PRO A 254 -43.28 21.16 -60.84
CA PRO A 254 -41.95 20.52 -61.02
C PRO A 254 -41.38 20.74 -62.47
N GLU A 255 -40.31 20.00 -62.81
CA GLU A 255 -39.80 19.63 -64.17
C GLU A 255 -38.56 20.33 -64.79
N ALA A 256 -37.49 19.50 -64.87
CA ALA A 256 -36.53 19.24 -65.94
C ALA A 256 -36.16 20.32 -66.99
N VAL A 257 -34.87 20.71 -67.03
CA VAL A 257 -34.10 20.86 -68.29
C VAL A 257 -32.62 20.51 -68.04
N SER A 258 -32.09 19.60 -68.87
CA SER A 258 -30.68 19.23 -68.98
C SER A 258 -29.84 20.32 -69.62
N LEU A 259 -28.56 20.48 -69.24
CA LEU A 259 -27.48 20.75 -70.20
C LEU A 259 -26.11 20.35 -69.64
N ARG A 260 -25.48 19.45 -70.39
CA ARG A 260 -24.11 18.95 -70.28
C ARG A 260 -23.09 20.07 -70.58
N LEU A 261 -21.96 20.07 -69.87
CA LEU A 261 -20.66 20.35 -70.49
C LEU A 261 -19.55 19.61 -69.73
N LEU A 262 -18.75 18.88 -70.51
CA LEU A 262 -17.71 17.95 -70.10
C LEU A 262 -16.42 18.66 -69.67
N SER A 263 -15.73 18.09 -68.69
CA SER A 263 -14.29 17.81 -68.85
C SER A 263 -13.88 16.63 -67.96
N LYS A 264 -13.37 15.58 -68.61
CA LYS A 264 -12.91 14.31 -68.05
C LYS A 264 -11.63 14.46 -67.22
N SER A 265 -11.52 13.73 -66.10
CA SER A 265 -10.38 12.84 -65.71
C SER A 265 -10.64 12.16 -64.34
N PRO A 266 -10.01 11.01 -64.02
CA PRO A 266 -10.68 9.83 -63.45
C PRO A 266 -10.74 9.74 -61.91
N LEU A 267 -11.65 8.87 -61.45
CA LEU A 267 -11.96 8.42 -60.09
C LEU A 267 -10.79 8.40 -59.08
N ALA A 268 -11.05 8.92 -57.88
CA ALA A 268 -10.55 8.37 -56.62
C ALA A 268 -11.76 7.88 -55.79
N PRO A 269 -11.70 6.68 -55.18
CA PRO A 269 -12.83 6.12 -54.44
C PRO A 269 -13.13 6.95 -53.18
N ALA A 270 -14.42 7.00 -52.82
CA ALA A 270 -14.88 7.60 -51.58
C ALA A 270 -14.10 7.04 -50.37
N PRO A 271 -13.79 7.86 -49.34
CA PRO A 271 -13.10 7.36 -48.15
C PRO A 271 -13.93 6.24 -47.52
N HIS A 272 -13.27 5.10 -47.31
CA HIS A 272 -13.83 3.96 -46.59
C HIS A 272 -14.42 4.41 -45.24
N PRO A 273 -15.56 3.85 -44.79
CA PRO A 273 -16.01 4.06 -43.42
C PRO A 273 -14.90 3.58 -42.48
N SER A 274 -14.55 4.42 -41.51
CA SER A 274 -13.63 4.07 -40.43
C SER A 274 -14.08 2.75 -39.79
N PRO A 275 -13.16 1.82 -39.46
CA PRO A 275 -13.55 0.60 -38.75
C PRO A 275 -14.25 0.98 -37.43
N PRO A 276 -15.25 0.18 -36.97
CA PRO A 276 -15.89 0.41 -35.69
C PRO A 276 -14.81 0.47 -34.59
N ALA A 277 -14.98 1.38 -33.63
CA ALA A 277 -14.07 1.50 -32.50
C ALA A 277 -13.87 0.13 -31.83
N PRO A 278 -12.64 -0.23 -31.43
CA PRO A 278 -12.39 -1.52 -30.80
C PRO A 278 -13.23 -1.65 -29.52
N LEU A 279 -13.87 -2.81 -29.36
CA LEU A 279 -14.56 -3.18 -28.13
C LEU A 279 -13.58 -3.24 -26.97
N PHE A 280 -14.08 -3.01 -25.75
CA PHE A 280 -13.21 -3.04 -24.57
C PHE A 280 -12.79 -4.48 -24.25
N SER A 281 -11.50 -4.79 -24.15
CA SER A 281 -11.00 -6.15 -23.88
C SER A 281 -9.98 -6.18 -22.76
N VAL A 282 -10.11 -7.15 -21.86
CA VAL A 282 -9.13 -7.43 -20.81
C VAL A 282 -8.44 -8.74 -21.12
N ARG A 283 -7.10 -8.70 -21.22
CA ARG A 283 -6.26 -9.88 -21.40
C ARG A 283 -5.78 -10.37 -20.03
N THR A 284 -5.80 -11.68 -19.83
CA THR A 284 -5.24 -12.36 -18.66
C THR A 284 -4.21 -13.40 -19.13
N PRO A 285 -3.47 -14.07 -18.23
CA PRO A 285 -2.56 -15.15 -18.62
C PRO A 285 -3.24 -16.30 -19.37
N THR A 286 -4.52 -16.56 -19.10
CA THR A 286 -5.27 -17.74 -19.57
C THR A 286 -6.36 -17.42 -20.59
N ALA A 287 -6.85 -16.18 -20.68
CA ALA A 287 -7.89 -15.81 -21.63
C ALA A 287 -7.90 -14.32 -22.03
N VAL A 288 -8.75 -14.00 -23.00
CA VAL A 288 -9.14 -12.64 -23.35
C VAL A 288 -10.64 -12.52 -23.17
N VAL A 289 -11.07 -11.56 -22.35
CA VAL A 289 -12.48 -11.25 -22.10
C VAL A 289 -12.81 -9.96 -22.86
N THR A 290 -13.75 -10.02 -23.79
CA THR A 290 -14.16 -8.87 -24.62
C THR A 290 -15.59 -8.45 -24.29
N ASP A 291 -15.76 -7.16 -24.04
CA ASP A 291 -17.02 -6.51 -23.76
C ASP A 291 -17.95 -6.52 -24.98
N LEU A 292 -19.24 -6.79 -24.77
CA LEU A 292 -20.30 -6.58 -25.74
C LEU A 292 -21.39 -5.63 -25.18
N GLY A 293 -20.98 -4.53 -24.54
CA GLY A 293 -21.87 -3.52 -23.95
C GLY A 293 -22.33 -3.87 -22.54
N THR A 294 -21.37 -4.11 -21.64
CA THR A 294 -21.57 -4.95 -20.45
C THR A 294 -20.89 -4.37 -19.20
N GLU A 295 -21.37 -4.82 -18.04
CA GLU A 295 -20.71 -4.70 -16.74
C GLU A 295 -20.25 -6.10 -16.28
N PHE A 296 -18.95 -6.28 -16.10
CA PHE A 296 -18.33 -7.58 -15.84
C PHE A 296 -17.08 -7.48 -14.95
N GLY A 297 -16.73 -8.60 -14.31
CA GLY A 297 -15.65 -8.68 -13.32
C GLY A 297 -14.69 -9.81 -13.64
N ILE A 298 -13.41 -9.59 -13.40
CA ILE A 298 -12.34 -10.56 -13.64
C ILE A 298 -11.45 -10.60 -12.40
N GLU A 299 -11.24 -11.81 -11.88
CA GLU A 299 -10.28 -12.11 -10.82
C GLU A 299 -9.22 -13.04 -11.40
N VAL A 300 -7.95 -12.73 -11.16
CA VAL A 300 -6.81 -13.59 -11.52
C VAL A 300 -6.03 -13.90 -10.24
N GLU A 301 -5.89 -15.18 -9.93
CA GLU A 301 -5.13 -15.70 -8.78
C GLU A 301 -3.63 -15.83 -9.14
N ASP A 302 -2.76 -16.02 -8.14
CA ASP A 302 -1.29 -16.10 -8.32
C ASP A 302 -0.84 -17.28 -9.20
N ASP A 303 -1.65 -18.34 -9.28
CA ASP A 303 -1.40 -19.50 -10.14
C ASP A 303 -1.89 -19.29 -11.59
N GLY A 304 -2.47 -18.13 -11.90
CA GLY A 304 -3.01 -17.80 -13.21
C GLY A 304 -4.41 -18.34 -13.48
N ASP A 305 -5.03 -19.02 -12.50
CA ASP A 305 -6.46 -19.31 -12.53
C ASP A 305 -7.22 -17.99 -12.64
N MET A 306 -8.27 -17.97 -13.44
CA MET A 306 -9.12 -16.79 -13.56
C MET A 306 -10.58 -17.11 -13.36
N LYS A 307 -11.31 -16.15 -12.77
CA LYS A 307 -12.76 -16.17 -12.64
C LYS A 307 -13.33 -14.94 -13.32
N THR A 308 -14.36 -15.12 -14.13
CA THR A 308 -15.10 -14.01 -14.76
C THR A 308 -16.58 -14.09 -14.41
N HIS A 309 -17.19 -12.94 -14.11
CA HIS A 309 -18.60 -12.81 -13.75
C HIS A 309 -19.23 -11.71 -14.61
N VAL A 310 -20.42 -11.98 -15.17
CA VAL A 310 -21.14 -11.01 -16.00
C VAL A 310 -22.38 -10.54 -15.26
N PHE A 311 -22.49 -9.25 -15.02
CA PHE A 311 -23.58 -8.66 -14.23
C PHE A 311 -24.70 -8.15 -15.12
N GLN A 312 -24.36 -7.42 -16.18
CA GLN A 312 -25.31 -6.87 -17.13
C GLN A 312 -24.72 -6.95 -18.53
N GLY A 313 -25.44 -7.52 -19.50
CA GLY A 313 -24.98 -7.66 -20.88
C GLY A 313 -24.40 -9.05 -21.16
N ALA A 314 -23.37 -9.12 -21.99
CA ALA A 314 -22.64 -10.34 -22.31
C ALA A 314 -21.16 -10.06 -22.59
N VAL A 315 -20.27 -10.96 -22.19
CA VAL A 315 -18.87 -10.94 -22.63
C VAL A 315 -18.56 -12.11 -23.54
N GLU A 316 -17.56 -11.91 -24.38
CA GLU A 316 -16.95 -12.96 -25.18
C GLU A 316 -15.63 -13.39 -24.53
N LEU A 317 -15.55 -14.65 -24.11
CA LEU A 317 -14.36 -15.27 -23.52
C LEU A 317 -13.61 -16.08 -24.57
N LYS A 318 -12.36 -15.72 -24.85
CA LYS A 318 -11.46 -16.44 -25.75
C LYS A 318 -10.27 -16.99 -24.98
N ILE A 319 -10.15 -18.32 -24.89
CA ILE A 319 -9.04 -18.98 -24.19
C ILE A 319 -7.74 -18.80 -24.98
N VAL A 320 -6.63 -18.52 -24.30
CA VAL A 320 -5.30 -18.38 -24.90
C VAL A 320 -4.53 -19.68 -24.70
N ASP A 321 -4.58 -20.57 -25.69
CA ASP A 321 -3.86 -21.85 -25.71
C ASP A 321 -2.45 -21.65 -26.34
N LYS A 322 -1.39 -22.13 -25.68
CA LYS A 322 0.01 -22.03 -26.16
C LYS A 322 0.37 -23.13 -27.15
N ALA A 323 -0.41 -24.21 -27.26
CA ALA A 323 -0.10 -25.40 -28.05
C ALA A 323 -0.99 -25.58 -29.31
N GLN A 324 -2.17 -24.98 -29.37
CA GLN A 324 -3.01 -24.95 -30.57
C GLN A 324 -3.78 -23.62 -30.69
N VAL A 325 -3.84 -23.03 -31.88
CA VAL A 325 -4.78 -21.94 -32.22
C VAL A 325 -6.20 -22.54 -32.30
N GLY A 326 -6.77 -22.92 -31.16
CA GLY A 326 -8.16 -23.30 -31.01
C GLY A 326 -8.97 -22.07 -30.64
N ASN A 327 -9.73 -21.50 -31.59
CA ASN A 327 -10.71 -20.44 -31.34
C ASN A 327 -11.92 -21.01 -30.54
N GLN A 328 -11.72 -21.46 -29.30
CA GLN A 328 -12.85 -21.73 -28.42
C GLN A 328 -13.30 -20.41 -27.80
N THR A 329 -14.27 -19.81 -28.47
CA THR A 329 -14.95 -18.60 -28.03
C THR A 329 -16.23 -18.99 -27.30
N THR A 330 -16.36 -18.60 -26.03
CA THR A 330 -17.56 -18.85 -25.22
C THR A 330 -18.21 -17.51 -24.89
N ARG A 331 -19.51 -17.39 -25.16
CA ARG A 331 -20.29 -16.22 -24.76
C ARG A 331 -20.85 -16.45 -23.36
N ILE A 332 -20.61 -15.50 -22.46
CA ILE A 332 -21.11 -15.54 -21.07
C ILE A 332 -22.09 -14.39 -20.92
N VAL A 333 -23.29 -14.65 -20.40
CA VAL A 333 -24.35 -13.64 -20.26
C VAL A 333 -24.59 -13.25 -18.81
N ALA A 334 -25.36 -12.17 -18.60
CA ALA A 334 -25.71 -11.68 -17.26
C ALA A 334 -26.21 -12.80 -16.32
N GLY A 335 -25.65 -12.85 -15.11
CA GLY A 335 -25.94 -13.85 -14.08
C GLY A 335 -25.12 -15.14 -14.17
N GLU A 336 -24.21 -15.25 -15.15
CA GLU A 336 -23.30 -16.39 -15.29
C GLU A 336 -21.88 -16.05 -14.80
N ALA A 337 -21.18 -17.06 -14.30
CA ALA A 337 -19.78 -16.98 -13.92
C ALA A 337 -19.01 -18.22 -14.40
N VAL A 338 -17.77 -18.00 -14.83
CA VAL A 338 -16.88 -19.04 -15.36
C VAL A 338 -15.53 -18.94 -14.67
N ARG A 339 -14.99 -20.08 -14.23
CA ARG A 339 -13.60 -20.23 -13.78
C ARG A 339 -12.81 -21.02 -14.82
N LEU A 340 -11.64 -20.52 -15.18
CA LEU A 340 -10.66 -21.19 -16.00
C LEU A 340 -9.46 -21.55 -15.14
N GLN A 341 -9.07 -22.83 -15.18
CA GLN A 341 -7.86 -23.32 -14.54
C GLN A 341 -6.73 -23.46 -15.56
N GLN A 342 -5.48 -23.30 -15.13
CA GLN A 342 -4.32 -23.52 -16.00
C GLN A 342 -4.21 -25.00 -16.45
N GLU A 343 -3.63 -25.25 -17.63
CA GLU A 343 -3.69 -26.50 -18.41
C GLU A 343 -3.44 -27.83 -17.65
N ASP A 344 -2.67 -27.84 -16.57
CA ASP A 344 -2.38 -29.06 -15.80
C ASP A 344 -3.57 -29.55 -14.94
N LYS A 345 -4.65 -28.77 -14.79
CA LYS A 345 -5.78 -29.09 -13.88
C LYS A 345 -7.18 -29.11 -14.49
N GLY A 346 -7.34 -28.72 -15.76
CA GLY A 346 -8.50 -29.06 -16.58
C GLY A 346 -9.65 -28.05 -16.59
N GLY A 347 -10.05 -27.71 -17.82
CA GLY A 347 -11.43 -27.39 -18.21
C GLY A 347 -12.03 -26.03 -17.79
N VAL A 348 -12.95 -25.54 -18.61
CA VAL A 348 -13.86 -24.44 -18.27
C VAL A 348 -14.86 -24.94 -17.23
N LEU A 349 -14.87 -24.35 -16.04
CA LEU A 349 -15.82 -24.70 -14.97
C LEU A 349 -16.86 -23.59 -14.82
N ASN A 350 -18.14 -23.93 -14.95
CA ASN A 350 -19.21 -23.02 -14.55
C ASN A 350 -19.21 -22.91 -13.03
N VAL A 351 -19.15 -21.68 -12.52
CA VAL A 351 -19.18 -21.42 -11.07
C VAL A 351 -20.45 -20.66 -10.74
N VAL A 352 -20.90 -20.79 -9.50
CA VAL A 352 -22.01 -19.98 -8.99
C VAL A 352 -21.63 -18.50 -9.10
N PHE A 353 -22.51 -17.74 -9.75
CA PHE A 353 -22.40 -16.29 -9.81
C PHE A 353 -22.64 -15.70 -8.42
N CYS A 354 -21.65 -14.97 -7.91
CA CYS A 354 -21.67 -14.41 -6.56
C CYS A 354 -21.23 -12.93 -6.64
N PRO A 355 -22.17 -11.97 -6.57
CA PRO A 355 -21.87 -10.54 -6.60
C PRO A 355 -20.91 -10.07 -5.50
N ALA A 356 -20.88 -10.77 -4.36
CA ALA A 356 -20.05 -10.41 -3.22
C ALA A 356 -18.55 -10.64 -3.47
N ASP A 357 -18.18 -11.43 -4.48
CA ASP A 357 -16.79 -11.74 -4.83
C ASP A 357 -16.02 -10.50 -5.30
N PHE A 358 -16.74 -9.47 -5.75
CA PHE A 358 -16.17 -8.27 -6.32
C PHE A 358 -16.76 -7.02 -5.68
N THR A 359 -16.01 -6.40 -4.79
CA THR A 359 -16.50 -5.26 -4.00
C THR A 359 -16.78 -4.02 -4.85
N ALA A 360 -16.08 -3.90 -5.98
CA ALA A 360 -16.18 -2.79 -6.92
C ALA A 360 -17.53 -2.70 -7.67
N PHE A 361 -18.35 -3.76 -7.75
CA PHE A 361 -19.67 -3.68 -8.42
C PHE A 361 -20.70 -2.86 -7.66
N ALA A 362 -20.60 -2.84 -6.33
CA ALA A 362 -21.51 -2.06 -5.53
C ALA A 362 -21.16 -0.56 -5.56
N VAL A 363 -20.12 -0.14 -6.31
CA VAL A 363 -19.66 1.25 -6.41
C VAL A 363 -20.44 1.98 -7.51
N PRO A 364 -21.29 2.98 -7.18
CA PRO A 364 -21.87 3.85 -8.20
C PRO A 364 -20.78 4.73 -8.85
N PRO A 365 -20.92 5.08 -10.15
CA PRO A 365 -19.94 5.94 -10.82
C PRO A 365 -19.68 7.25 -10.06
N GLY A 366 -18.41 7.59 -9.87
CA GLY A 366 -18.00 8.81 -9.15
C GLY A 366 -18.21 8.78 -7.63
N GLN A 367 -18.68 7.66 -7.06
CA GLN A 367 -18.90 7.50 -5.62
C GLN A 367 -17.88 6.59 -4.94
N LEU A 368 -16.78 6.21 -5.61
CA LEU A 368 -15.73 5.34 -5.07
C LEU A 368 -15.27 5.73 -3.66
N LEU A 369 -15.03 7.03 -3.42
CA LEU A 369 -14.61 7.53 -2.11
C LEU A 369 -15.73 7.42 -1.07
N ALA A 370 -16.97 7.71 -1.44
CA ALA A 370 -18.12 7.63 -0.54
C ALA A 370 -18.37 6.16 -0.14
N PHE A 371 -18.33 5.25 -1.11
CA PHE A 371 -18.46 3.82 -0.90
C PHE A 371 -17.36 3.27 0.02
N ALA A 372 -16.10 3.63 -0.23
CA ALA A 372 -14.99 3.20 0.63
C ALA A 372 -15.12 3.75 2.06
N LYS A 373 -15.57 5.00 2.22
CA LYS A 373 -15.85 5.58 3.54
C LYS A 373 -16.99 4.85 4.26
N GLU A 374 -18.06 4.51 3.54
CA GLU A 374 -19.20 3.78 4.08
C GLU A 374 -18.80 2.38 4.56
N LYS A 375 -18.06 1.62 3.74
CA LYS A 375 -17.51 0.31 4.14
C LYS A 375 -16.65 0.39 5.39
N GLN A 376 -15.75 1.38 5.45
CA GLN A 376 -14.89 1.59 6.62
C GLN A 376 -15.70 1.96 7.87
N LEU A 377 -16.77 2.76 7.72
CA LEU A 377 -17.67 3.11 8.81
C LEU A 377 -18.49 1.92 9.29
N GLU A 378 -18.92 1.05 8.38
CA GLU A 378 -19.64 -0.18 8.72
C GLU A 378 -18.76 -1.16 9.47
N ALA A 379 -17.53 -1.40 8.99
CA ALA A 379 -16.54 -2.22 9.69
C ALA A 379 -16.30 -1.70 11.11
N PHE A 380 -16.15 -0.37 11.26
CA PHE A 380 -16.03 0.27 12.56
C PHE A 380 -17.26 0.08 13.46
N ARG A 381 -18.48 0.22 12.93
CA ARG A 381 -19.72 0.02 13.70
C ARG A 381 -19.84 -1.41 14.22
N ARG A 382 -19.52 -2.39 13.37
CA ARG A 382 -19.54 -3.80 13.74
C ARG A 382 -18.53 -4.10 14.85
N TRP A 383 -17.29 -3.65 14.70
CA TRP A 383 -16.28 -3.75 15.75
C TRP A 383 -16.73 -3.03 17.04
N SER A 384 -17.27 -1.82 16.93
CA SER A 384 -17.72 -1.04 18.08
C SER A 384 -18.87 -1.73 18.84
N GLY A 385 -19.81 -2.35 18.13
CA GLY A 385 -20.85 -3.19 18.73
C GLY A 385 -20.26 -4.35 19.53
N PHE A 386 -19.40 -5.15 18.90
CA PHE A 386 -18.71 -6.26 19.54
C PHE A 386 -17.85 -5.82 20.75
N SER A 387 -17.09 -4.74 20.60
CA SER A 387 -16.26 -4.15 21.67
C SER A 387 -17.08 -3.76 22.90
N ASN A 388 -18.29 -3.23 22.71
CA ASN A 388 -19.20 -2.90 23.80
C ASN A 388 -19.78 -4.14 24.50
N GLU A 389 -19.95 -5.24 23.79
CA GLU A 389 -20.44 -6.51 24.35
C GLU A 389 -19.32 -7.25 25.11
N ILE A 390 -18.16 -7.44 24.46
CA ILE A 390 -17.08 -8.24 25.03
C ILE A 390 -16.54 -7.65 26.34
N ARG A 391 -16.49 -6.32 26.46
CA ARG A 391 -16.02 -5.64 27.66
C ARG A 391 -16.92 -5.82 28.88
N GLN A 392 -18.11 -6.40 28.71
CA GLN A 392 -19.07 -6.66 29.79
C GLN A 392 -19.00 -8.10 30.31
N ARG A 393 -18.17 -8.96 29.73
CA ARG A 393 -18.08 -10.35 30.18
C ARG A 393 -17.57 -10.45 31.62
N ALA A 394 -18.12 -11.40 32.37
CA ALA A 394 -17.77 -11.61 33.78
C ALA A 394 -16.32 -12.13 33.98
N ASP A 395 -15.77 -12.82 32.99
CA ASP A 395 -14.42 -13.36 32.95
C ASP A 395 -13.37 -12.36 32.42
N MET A 396 -13.79 -11.15 32.02
CA MET A 396 -12.89 -10.12 31.53
C MET A 396 -12.01 -9.60 32.67
N VAL A 397 -10.70 -9.70 32.49
CA VAL A 397 -9.69 -9.21 33.44
C VAL A 397 -9.31 -7.77 33.08
N ALA A 398 -9.00 -7.54 31.81
CA ALA A 398 -8.70 -6.22 31.28
C ALA A 398 -8.96 -6.19 29.76
N TYR A 399 -9.45 -5.06 29.28
CA TYR A 399 -9.75 -4.83 27.88
C TYR A 399 -9.28 -3.44 27.47
N TYR A 400 -8.40 -3.35 26.48
CA TYR A 400 -7.85 -2.09 25.99
C TYR A 400 -8.24 -1.91 24.53
N ASP A 401 -9.04 -0.89 24.26
CA ASP A 401 -9.57 -0.58 22.93
C ASP A 401 -8.74 0.45 22.15
N PHE A 402 -7.63 0.92 22.74
CA PHE A 402 -6.72 1.92 22.17
C PHE A 402 -7.44 3.17 21.64
N GLN A 403 -8.47 3.62 22.36
CA GLN A 403 -9.07 4.93 22.14
C GLN A 403 -8.38 5.96 23.05
N ARG A 404 -7.61 6.87 22.45
CA ARG A 404 -6.83 7.90 23.15
C ARG A 404 -7.76 8.82 23.91
N ASP A 405 -7.48 9.01 25.19
CA ASP A 405 -8.00 10.16 25.92
C ASP A 405 -7.09 11.37 25.69
N ALA A 406 -7.66 12.46 25.18
CA ALA A 406 -6.92 13.70 24.95
C ALA A 406 -6.41 14.35 26.25
N ALA A 407 -7.12 14.15 27.37
CA ALA A 407 -6.72 14.68 28.68
C ALA A 407 -5.56 13.90 29.30
N GLU A 408 -5.44 12.60 28.99
CA GLU A 408 -4.42 11.71 29.56
C GLU A 408 -3.74 10.87 28.46
N PRO A 409 -2.98 11.48 27.54
CA PRO A 409 -2.42 10.78 26.38
C PRO A 409 -1.36 9.73 26.75
N GLY A 410 -0.82 9.76 27.97
CA GLY A 410 0.11 8.75 28.49
C GLY A 410 -0.55 7.53 29.14
N VAL A 411 -1.89 7.44 29.09
CA VAL A 411 -2.68 6.38 29.72
C VAL A 411 -3.44 5.59 28.67
N LEU A 412 -3.34 4.26 28.76
CA LEU A 412 -4.15 3.32 28.00
C LEU A 412 -5.26 2.79 28.91
N ARG A 413 -6.49 3.28 28.72
CA ARG A 413 -7.60 2.96 29.63
C ARG A 413 -8.08 1.52 29.52
N ASN A 414 -8.28 0.88 30.66
CA ASN A 414 -9.03 -0.37 30.74
C ASN A 414 -10.53 -0.08 30.58
N ARG A 415 -11.15 -0.75 29.62
CA ARG A 415 -12.57 -0.64 29.26
C ARG A 415 -13.41 -1.79 29.79
N ALA A 416 -12.80 -2.78 30.45
CA ALA A 416 -13.54 -3.84 31.11
C ALA A 416 -14.53 -3.25 32.13
N SER A 417 -15.77 -3.74 32.09
CA SER A 417 -16.83 -3.30 33.01
C SER A 417 -16.72 -3.95 34.39
N THR A 418 -15.85 -4.95 34.50
CA THR A 418 -15.57 -5.76 35.68
C THR A 418 -14.22 -5.39 36.27
N GLY A 419 -14.11 -5.44 37.60
CA GLY A 419 -12.85 -5.26 38.30
C GLY A 419 -12.43 -3.82 38.58
N GLN A 420 -11.15 -3.65 38.92
CA GLN A 420 -10.53 -2.36 39.23
C GLN A 420 -10.03 -1.68 37.94
N PRO A 421 -9.82 -0.34 37.96
CA PRO A 421 -9.21 0.36 36.83
C PRO A 421 -7.75 -0.06 36.66
N LEU A 422 -7.50 -1.01 35.76
CA LEU A 422 -6.17 -1.48 35.38
C LEU A 422 -5.58 -0.65 34.25
N ASP A 423 -5.62 0.67 34.36
CA ASP A 423 -5.18 1.55 33.28
C ASP A 423 -3.65 1.43 33.03
N GLY A 424 -3.29 1.10 31.80
CA GLY A 424 -1.91 0.92 31.36
C GLY A 424 -1.16 2.25 31.26
N ARG A 425 0.14 2.23 31.54
CA ARG A 425 1.04 3.39 31.39
C ARG A 425 1.85 3.27 30.12
N ILE A 426 1.69 4.24 29.22
CA ILE A 426 2.40 4.28 27.94
C ILE A 426 3.81 4.83 28.18
N LYS A 427 4.83 4.12 27.69
CA LYS A 427 6.25 4.51 27.76
C LYS A 427 6.82 4.48 26.34
N GLY A 428 7.14 5.64 25.77
CA GLY A 428 7.80 5.77 24.46
C GLY A 428 6.94 5.45 23.22
N ALA A 429 5.91 4.62 23.33
CA ALA A 429 4.99 4.34 22.22
C ALA A 429 4.15 5.57 21.85
N VAL A 430 3.87 5.74 20.56
CA VAL A 430 3.25 6.96 19.99
C VAL A 430 1.87 6.64 19.43
N TRP A 431 0.88 7.49 19.71
CA TRP A 431 -0.46 7.38 19.13
C TRP A 431 -0.43 7.67 17.63
N CYS A 432 -1.08 6.82 16.84
CA CYS A 432 -1.23 7.00 15.39
C CYS A 432 -2.58 6.45 14.90
N LYS A 433 -2.81 6.50 13.59
CA LYS A 433 -3.99 5.90 12.95
C LYS A 433 -4.00 4.38 13.16
N GLY A 434 -5.13 3.85 13.59
CA GLY A 434 -5.33 2.42 13.86
C GLY A 434 -5.96 1.66 12.70
N ARG A 435 -6.55 0.51 13.03
CA ARG A 435 -7.16 -0.43 12.07
C ARG A 435 -8.36 0.13 11.32
N PHE A 436 -9.16 0.97 11.98
CA PHE A 436 -10.32 1.62 11.37
C PHE A 436 -10.10 3.12 11.21
N SER A 437 -10.75 3.72 10.21
CA SER A 437 -10.80 5.18 10.06
C SER A 437 -11.38 5.84 11.33
N GLY A 438 -10.63 6.76 11.93
CA GLY A 438 -11.01 7.45 13.17
C GLY A 438 -10.66 6.71 14.46
N LYS A 439 -10.27 5.43 14.41
CA LYS A 439 -9.71 4.70 15.55
C LYS A 439 -8.19 4.91 15.61
N GLN A 440 -7.62 4.88 16.82
CA GLN A 440 -6.18 4.95 17.03
C GLN A 440 -5.55 3.59 17.32
N ALA A 441 -4.22 3.58 17.23
CA ALA A 441 -3.33 2.51 17.65
C ALA A 441 -2.10 3.14 18.32
N LEU A 442 -1.28 2.31 18.96
CA LEU A 442 0.05 2.70 19.43
C LEU A 442 1.10 2.11 18.50
N TYR A 443 2.01 2.96 18.02
CA TYR A 443 3.21 2.58 17.29
C TYR A 443 4.39 2.37 18.23
N PHE A 444 5.05 1.24 18.06
CA PHE A 444 6.25 0.85 18.79
C PHE A 444 7.45 0.91 17.84
N HIS A 445 8.49 1.63 18.25
CA HIS A 445 9.66 1.93 17.41
C HIS A 445 10.68 0.80 17.32
N GLY A 446 10.45 -0.35 17.96
CA GLY A 446 11.34 -1.51 17.94
C GLY A 446 12.56 -1.37 18.86
N ARG A 447 13.65 -2.01 18.44
CA ARG A 447 14.86 -2.22 19.23
C ARG A 447 15.47 -0.92 19.80
N ASN A 448 15.92 -0.98 21.06
CA ASN A 448 16.61 0.04 21.85
C ASN A 448 15.83 1.34 22.09
N CYS A 449 14.49 1.27 22.10
CA CYS A 449 13.63 2.44 22.27
C CYS A 449 12.92 2.48 23.64
N GLY A 450 12.85 1.35 24.33
CA GLY A 450 12.14 1.13 25.59
C GLY A 450 10.62 1.22 25.46
N ASN A 451 10.09 1.11 24.24
CA ASN A 451 8.69 1.32 23.92
C ASN A 451 7.82 0.21 24.47
N ARG A 452 6.88 0.55 25.37
CA ARG A 452 5.96 -0.42 25.96
C ARG A 452 4.71 0.24 26.52
N VAL A 453 3.69 -0.58 26.76
CA VAL A 453 2.62 -0.24 27.70
C VAL A 453 2.75 -1.14 28.91
N GLU A 454 2.88 -0.55 30.10
CA GLU A 454 3.01 -1.27 31.36
C GLU A 454 1.66 -1.35 32.08
N LEU A 455 1.17 -2.56 32.33
CA LEU A 455 -0.10 -2.78 33.02
C LEU A 455 0.13 -2.82 34.55
N PRO A 456 -0.70 -2.13 35.35
CA PRO A 456 -0.58 -2.11 36.81
C PRO A 456 -1.07 -3.42 37.45
N GLU A 457 -0.84 -3.57 38.76
CA GLU A 457 -1.35 -4.68 39.59
C GLU A 457 -1.08 -6.06 38.96
N GLN A 458 0.21 -6.42 38.82
CA GLN A 458 0.65 -7.62 38.13
C GLN A 458 0.03 -8.94 38.66
N GLU A 459 -0.43 -8.96 39.90
CA GLU A 459 -1.17 -10.05 40.54
C GLU A 459 -2.49 -10.37 39.83
N ARG A 460 -3.14 -9.40 39.16
CA ARG A 460 -4.38 -9.64 38.40
C ARG A 460 -4.16 -10.49 37.16
N PHE A 461 -2.91 -10.61 36.72
CA PHE A 461 -2.48 -11.41 35.58
C PHE A 461 -1.74 -12.70 36.00
N GLN A 462 -1.74 -13.04 37.29
CA GLN A 462 -1.26 -14.32 37.81
C GLN A 462 -2.35 -15.40 37.65
N PHE A 463 -2.45 -15.95 36.44
CA PHE A 463 -3.45 -16.97 36.14
C PHE A 463 -3.06 -18.32 36.72
N THR A 464 -3.91 -18.87 37.59
CA THR A 464 -3.76 -20.22 38.17
C THR A 464 -4.70 -21.25 37.53
N GLY A 465 -5.67 -20.79 36.74
CA GLY A 465 -6.63 -21.61 36.00
C GLY A 465 -6.57 -21.31 34.50
N PRO A 466 -7.62 -21.66 33.74
CA PRO A 466 -7.65 -21.36 32.32
C PRO A 466 -7.70 -19.85 32.06
N PHE A 467 -7.08 -19.41 30.98
CA PHE A 467 -7.07 -18.01 30.59
C PHE A 467 -6.84 -17.85 29.09
N SER A 468 -7.18 -16.68 28.58
CA SER A 468 -6.92 -16.30 27.19
C SER A 468 -6.35 -14.90 27.09
N VAL A 469 -5.48 -14.69 26.11
CA VAL A 469 -4.90 -13.39 25.76
C VAL A 469 -5.09 -13.15 24.28
N ALA A 470 -5.74 -12.06 23.90
CA ALA A 470 -5.97 -11.67 22.52
C ALA A 470 -5.32 -10.32 22.23
N VAL A 471 -4.62 -10.20 21.11
CA VAL A 471 -3.97 -8.96 20.67
C VAL A 471 -4.20 -8.77 19.18
N TRP A 472 -4.70 -7.59 18.81
CA TRP A 472 -4.68 -7.13 17.42
C TRP A 472 -3.44 -6.30 17.17
N PHE A 473 -2.69 -6.68 16.14
CA PHE A 473 -1.39 -6.10 15.84
C PHE A 473 -1.13 -6.04 14.34
N LYS A 474 -0.15 -5.22 13.96
CA LYS A 474 0.39 -5.15 12.61
C LYS A 474 1.89 -5.01 12.69
N VAL A 475 2.61 -5.95 12.09
CA VAL A 475 4.07 -5.98 12.13
C VAL A 475 4.62 -5.15 10.98
N GLU A 476 5.60 -4.30 11.28
CA GLU A 476 6.39 -3.64 10.23
C GLU A 476 7.56 -4.54 9.81
N ARG A 477 8.29 -5.06 10.80
CA ARG A 477 9.29 -6.14 10.70
C ARG A 477 9.68 -6.59 12.11
N PHE A 478 10.27 -7.77 12.24
CA PHE A 478 10.91 -8.18 13.50
C PHE A 478 12.39 -7.79 13.52
N ASP A 479 12.79 -7.00 14.51
CA ASP A 479 14.19 -6.56 14.68
C ASP A 479 15.03 -7.54 15.53
N GLY A 480 14.52 -8.72 15.87
CA GLY A 480 15.17 -9.62 16.83
C GLY A 480 14.60 -11.03 16.86
N LYS A 481 14.79 -11.69 18.02
CA LYS A 481 14.22 -13.01 18.31
C LYS A 481 13.26 -12.89 19.47
N TRP A 482 12.16 -13.64 19.43
CA TRP A 482 11.18 -13.69 20.51
C TRP A 482 10.58 -12.31 20.86
N VAL A 483 10.44 -11.43 19.87
CA VAL A 483 9.83 -10.10 20.04
C VAL A 483 8.42 -10.23 20.64
N ALA A 484 8.13 -9.50 21.72
CA ALA A 484 6.91 -9.68 22.50
C ALA A 484 5.78 -8.74 22.05
N LEU A 485 4.60 -9.31 21.81
CA LEU A 485 3.36 -8.55 21.64
C LEU A 485 2.73 -8.24 23.01
N ALA A 486 2.62 -9.27 23.85
CA ALA A 486 2.20 -9.16 25.25
C ALA A 486 2.94 -10.23 26.08
N ALA A 487 3.55 -9.84 27.19
CA ALA A 487 4.35 -10.77 28.00
C ALA A 487 4.28 -10.47 29.50
N LYS A 488 4.27 -11.55 30.31
CA LYS A 488 4.43 -11.53 31.77
C LYS A 488 5.78 -12.14 32.19
N GLY A 489 6.85 -11.72 31.51
CA GLY A 489 8.19 -12.24 31.78
C GLY A 489 8.46 -13.64 31.24
N ASP A 490 9.73 -14.07 31.33
CA ASP A 490 10.18 -15.34 30.76
C ASP A 490 9.67 -16.58 31.51
N THR A 491 9.38 -16.41 32.80
CA THR A 491 8.97 -17.48 33.73
C THR A 491 7.46 -17.55 33.98
N SER A 492 6.67 -17.07 33.02
CA SER A 492 5.20 -17.24 33.01
C SER A 492 4.73 -17.39 31.55
N TRP A 493 3.89 -16.49 31.03
CA TRP A 493 3.37 -16.56 29.66
C TRP A 493 3.85 -15.39 28.77
N ARG A 494 3.99 -15.67 27.46
CA ARG A 494 4.46 -14.72 26.44
C ARG A 494 3.77 -14.99 25.10
N LEU A 495 3.00 -14.02 24.59
CA LEU A 495 2.57 -13.97 23.20
C LEU A 495 3.59 -13.16 22.40
N GLN A 496 4.32 -13.83 21.52
CA GLN A 496 5.57 -13.31 20.96
C GLN A 496 5.86 -13.89 19.57
N GLN A 497 6.78 -13.28 18.83
CA GLN A 497 7.41 -13.87 17.65
C GLN A 497 7.95 -15.27 17.96
N HIS A 498 7.83 -16.19 17.01
CA HIS A 498 8.43 -17.51 17.12
C HIS A 498 9.90 -17.47 16.65
N GLU A 499 10.83 -17.63 17.60
CA GLU A 499 12.27 -17.58 17.33
C GLU A 499 12.67 -16.33 16.53
N ASP A 500 13.28 -16.52 15.34
CA ASP A 500 13.61 -15.50 14.34
C ASP A 500 12.75 -15.61 13.07
N THR A 501 11.61 -16.29 13.14
CA THR A 501 10.67 -16.39 12.03
C THR A 501 9.71 -15.20 11.99
N ASP A 502 8.99 -15.06 10.88
CA ASP A 502 7.91 -14.08 10.77
C ASP A 502 6.57 -14.58 11.35
N ALA A 503 6.53 -15.74 12.01
CA ALA A 503 5.33 -16.27 12.65
C ALA A 503 5.28 -15.90 14.15
N VAL A 504 4.09 -16.02 14.75
CA VAL A 504 3.88 -15.83 16.20
C VAL A 504 3.83 -17.18 16.94
N SER A 505 4.08 -17.13 18.24
CA SER A 505 4.05 -18.27 19.16
C SER A 505 3.50 -17.84 20.51
N PHE A 506 2.97 -18.83 21.24
CA PHE A 506 2.65 -18.68 22.65
C PHE A 506 3.62 -19.50 23.49
N GLY A 507 4.45 -18.81 24.26
CA GLY A 507 5.40 -19.41 25.18
C GLY A 507 4.86 -19.45 26.60
N THR A 508 4.95 -20.60 27.25
CA THR A 508 4.53 -20.82 28.64
C THR A 508 5.65 -21.50 29.42
N ASP A 509 5.97 -21.00 30.61
CA ASP A 509 6.83 -21.71 31.57
C ASP A 509 5.92 -22.54 32.49
N LEU A 510 6.07 -23.85 32.45
CA LEU A 510 5.18 -24.79 33.10
C LEU A 510 5.92 -25.61 34.15
N ASP A 511 5.27 -25.81 35.29
CA ASP A 511 5.74 -26.65 36.38
C ASP A 511 5.17 -28.07 36.23
N PHE A 512 6.07 -29.06 36.19
CA PHE A 512 5.79 -30.50 36.06
C PHE A 512 6.02 -31.23 37.40
N GLY A 513 5.73 -30.55 38.52
CA GLY A 513 5.92 -31.06 39.88
C GLY A 513 7.35 -30.91 40.42
N SER A 514 8.32 -31.63 39.85
CA SER A 514 9.74 -31.59 40.31
C SER A 514 10.67 -30.80 39.38
N THR A 515 10.20 -30.44 38.19
CA THR A 515 10.95 -29.70 37.18
C THR A 515 10.07 -28.63 36.54
N SER A 516 10.69 -27.57 36.01
CA SER A 516 10.02 -26.57 35.19
C SER A 516 10.57 -26.62 33.77
N ARG A 517 9.71 -26.42 32.77
CA ARG A 517 10.13 -26.37 31.36
C ARG A 517 9.34 -25.30 30.61
N THR A 518 10.08 -24.53 29.80
CA THR A 518 9.46 -23.65 28.81
C THR A 518 8.90 -24.47 27.65
N THR A 519 7.63 -24.26 27.36
CA THR A 519 6.88 -24.87 26.27
C THR A 519 6.49 -23.78 25.28
N THR A 520 6.66 -24.03 23.98
CA THR A 520 6.31 -23.07 22.93
C THR A 520 5.30 -23.70 21.99
N THR A 521 4.11 -23.12 21.90
CA THR A 521 3.10 -23.44 20.89
C THR A 521 3.30 -22.47 19.72
N ALA A 522 3.90 -22.96 18.64
CA ALA A 522 4.39 -22.14 17.55
C ALA A 522 3.49 -22.21 16.31
N GLY A 523 3.12 -21.04 15.78
CA GLY A 523 2.52 -20.94 14.45
C GLY A 523 3.55 -21.02 13.34
N ARG A 524 3.05 -20.96 12.11
CA ARG A 524 3.80 -21.09 10.86
C ARG A 524 3.50 -19.96 9.89
N THR A 525 2.32 -19.36 9.99
CA THR A 525 1.87 -18.27 9.12
C THR A 525 2.69 -17.00 9.38
N PRO A 526 3.39 -16.45 8.37
CA PRO A 526 4.08 -15.17 8.48
C PRO A 526 3.09 -14.02 8.71
N VAL A 527 3.40 -13.13 9.66
CA VAL A 527 2.57 -11.97 10.03
C VAL A 527 3.24 -10.62 9.71
N ALA A 528 4.45 -10.64 9.16
CA ALA A 528 5.18 -9.46 8.67
C ALA A 528 4.78 -9.07 7.24
N ASP A 529 3.50 -9.16 6.90
CA ASP A 529 2.96 -8.88 5.57
C ASP A 529 2.38 -7.44 5.43
N GLY A 530 2.41 -6.69 6.53
CA GLY A 530 1.88 -5.33 6.61
C GLY A 530 0.34 -5.26 6.68
N ARG A 531 -0.34 -6.35 7.04
CA ARG A 531 -1.78 -6.38 7.37
C ARG A 531 -1.99 -6.40 8.88
N TRP A 532 -3.25 -6.22 9.29
CA TRP A 532 -3.66 -6.40 10.68
C TRP A 532 -3.95 -7.88 10.90
N HIS A 533 -3.50 -8.39 12.04
CA HIS A 533 -3.70 -9.77 12.47
C HIS A 533 -4.25 -9.81 13.89
N LEU A 534 -5.03 -10.84 14.18
CA LEU A 534 -5.46 -11.18 15.53
C LEU A 534 -4.72 -12.43 16.00
N ALA A 535 -3.90 -12.33 17.04
CA ALA A 535 -3.36 -13.49 17.71
C ALA A 535 -4.10 -13.73 19.03
N VAL A 536 -4.59 -14.95 19.24
CA VAL A 536 -5.22 -15.37 20.50
C VAL A 536 -4.50 -16.59 21.05
N ALA A 537 -3.98 -16.45 22.26
CA ALA A 537 -3.41 -17.54 23.03
C ALA A 537 -4.44 -18.05 24.04
N VAL A 538 -4.61 -19.38 24.13
CA VAL A 538 -5.53 -20.03 25.07
C VAL A 538 -4.74 -21.06 25.88
N TYR A 539 -4.81 -20.96 27.19
CA TYR A 539 -4.33 -21.97 28.13
C TYR A 539 -5.51 -22.60 28.86
N GLU A 540 -5.63 -23.91 28.74
CA GLU A 540 -6.73 -24.69 29.31
C GLU A 540 -6.14 -25.90 30.06
N PRO A 541 -5.80 -25.74 31.35
CA PRO A 541 -5.35 -26.85 32.18
C PRO A 541 -6.55 -27.67 32.69
N ASP A 542 -6.36 -28.98 32.76
CA ASP A 542 -7.25 -29.96 33.36
C ASP A 542 -6.44 -30.83 34.36
N ALA A 543 -7.14 -31.67 35.13
CA ALA A 543 -6.56 -32.52 36.16
C ALA A 543 -5.54 -33.53 35.59
N GLU A 544 -5.67 -33.93 34.33
CA GLU A 544 -4.83 -34.98 33.70
C GLU A 544 -4.01 -34.46 32.51
N ALA A 545 -4.39 -33.32 31.93
CA ALA A 545 -3.78 -32.78 30.71
C ALA A 545 -3.85 -31.25 30.70
N ALA A 546 -3.12 -30.60 29.80
CA ALA A 546 -3.32 -29.19 29.50
C ALA A 546 -3.22 -28.92 28.01
N HIS A 547 -4.16 -28.13 27.49
CA HIS A 547 -4.09 -27.60 26.14
C HIS A 547 -3.50 -26.19 26.15
N VAL A 548 -2.49 -25.99 25.31
CA VAL A 548 -1.91 -24.68 25.01
C VAL A 548 -2.12 -24.43 23.53
N ARG A 549 -3.08 -23.58 23.18
CA ARG A 549 -3.47 -23.30 21.80
C ARG A 549 -3.10 -21.88 21.40
N LEU A 550 -2.78 -21.74 20.12
CA LEU A 550 -2.58 -20.46 19.46
C LEU A 550 -3.51 -20.40 18.26
N TYR A 551 -4.25 -19.31 18.17
CA TYR A 551 -5.11 -18.97 17.05
C TYR A 551 -4.55 -17.72 16.38
N LEU A 552 -4.61 -17.71 15.05
CA LEU A 552 -4.29 -16.56 14.22
C LEU A 552 -5.48 -16.30 13.30
N ASP A 553 -5.94 -15.06 13.26
CA ASP A 553 -7.00 -14.59 12.35
C ASP A 553 -8.28 -15.45 12.41
N GLY A 554 -8.68 -15.83 13.62
CA GLY A 554 -9.88 -16.64 13.87
C GLY A 554 -9.70 -18.15 13.68
N CYS A 555 -8.54 -18.60 13.17
CA CYS A 555 -8.25 -20.00 12.86
C CYS A 555 -7.27 -20.62 13.86
N LEU A 556 -7.41 -21.93 14.14
CA LEU A 556 -6.45 -22.66 14.96
C LEU A 556 -5.13 -22.79 14.20
N GLU A 557 -4.07 -22.20 14.75
CA GLU A 557 -2.74 -22.16 14.13
C GLU A 557 -1.83 -23.25 14.73
N ALA A 558 -1.93 -23.49 16.03
CA ALA A 558 -1.22 -24.56 16.72
C ALA A 558 -1.94 -25.02 17.99
N ASP A 559 -1.90 -26.33 18.25
CA ASP A 559 -2.40 -26.96 19.47
C ASP A 559 -1.31 -27.84 20.07
N ASN A 560 -0.98 -27.58 21.33
CA ASN A 560 -0.01 -28.36 22.08
C ASN A 560 -0.71 -29.02 23.27
N LEU A 561 -0.94 -30.32 23.14
CA LEU A 561 -1.52 -31.15 24.19
C LEU A 561 -0.42 -31.73 25.08
N LEU A 562 -0.42 -31.32 26.33
CA LEU A 562 0.39 -31.89 27.39
C LEU A 562 -0.40 -33.00 28.07
N THR A 563 0.06 -34.25 27.95
CA THR A 563 -0.64 -35.44 28.45
C THR A 563 -0.33 -35.74 29.92
N GLN A 564 -0.11 -34.70 30.72
CA GLN A 564 0.12 -34.80 32.14
C GLN A 564 -0.30 -33.50 32.84
N PRO A 565 -0.56 -33.54 34.17
CA PRO A 565 -0.92 -32.34 34.92
C PRO A 565 0.25 -31.36 34.93
N VAL A 566 -0.04 -30.10 34.63
CA VAL A 566 0.92 -29.00 34.64
C VAL A 566 0.28 -27.75 35.18
N ALA A 567 1.06 -26.92 35.86
CA ALA A 567 0.62 -25.60 36.29
C ALA A 567 1.43 -24.53 35.55
N LEU A 568 0.78 -23.42 35.20
CA LEU A 568 1.49 -22.23 34.77
C LEU A 568 2.32 -21.69 35.93
N ARG A 569 3.60 -21.44 35.67
CA ARG A 569 4.50 -20.92 36.68
C ARG A 569 4.15 -19.46 37.02
N GLN A 570 4.14 -19.17 38.32
CA GLN A 570 3.78 -17.86 38.87
C GLN A 570 5.01 -16.99 39.10
N ASN A 571 4.90 -15.69 38.82
CA ASN A 571 5.95 -14.71 39.06
C ASN A 571 5.37 -13.32 39.39
N ASN A 572 6.23 -12.42 39.87
CA ASN A 572 5.89 -11.01 40.13
C ASN A 572 6.30 -10.08 38.99
N SER A 573 6.50 -10.63 37.78
CA SER A 573 6.81 -9.82 36.61
C SER A 573 5.57 -9.01 36.18
N PRO A 574 5.72 -7.71 35.84
CA PRO A 574 4.64 -6.93 35.26
C PRO A 574 4.25 -7.48 33.88
N VAL A 575 3.04 -7.12 33.43
CA VAL A 575 2.61 -7.39 32.05
C VAL A 575 2.96 -6.17 31.20
N TRP A 576 3.74 -6.39 30.15
CA TRP A 576 4.07 -5.36 29.16
C TRP A 576 3.46 -5.72 27.80
N LEU A 577 2.91 -4.71 27.12
CA LEU A 577 2.58 -4.76 25.70
C LEU A 577 3.73 -4.15 24.90
N GLY A 578 4.12 -4.82 23.81
CA GLY A 578 5.17 -4.38 22.90
C GLY A 578 6.61 -4.54 23.40
N ASP A 579 6.81 -5.18 24.56
CA ASP A 579 8.13 -5.52 25.11
C ASP A 579 7.99 -6.65 26.16
N ASN A 580 9.11 -7.15 26.69
CA ASN A 580 9.17 -8.16 27.74
C ASN A 580 10.04 -7.72 28.92
N CYS A 581 9.44 -7.64 30.11
CA CYS A 581 10.10 -7.16 31.33
C CYS A 581 11.25 -8.03 31.84
N ALA A 582 11.30 -9.31 31.46
CA ALA A 582 12.29 -10.24 32.00
C ALA A 582 13.63 -10.22 31.25
N ARG A 583 13.72 -9.57 30.08
CA ARG A 583 14.93 -9.60 29.27
C ARG A 583 15.19 -8.27 28.59
N LEU A 584 16.17 -7.55 29.12
CA LEU A 584 16.64 -6.29 28.54
C LEU A 584 17.61 -6.51 27.36
N GLU A 585 18.31 -7.66 27.28
CA GLU A 585 19.29 -7.95 26.21
C GLU A 585 19.34 -9.44 25.76
N PRO A 586 19.32 -9.76 24.44
CA PRO A 586 18.89 -8.85 23.38
C PRO A 586 17.43 -8.44 23.62
N SER A 587 17.11 -7.19 23.31
CA SER A 587 15.77 -6.65 23.53
C SER A 587 14.71 -7.39 22.72
N ARG A 588 13.50 -7.51 23.29
CA ARG A 588 12.32 -8.17 22.68
C ARG A 588 11.25 -7.15 22.30
N GLU A 589 11.69 -5.94 22.00
CA GLU A 589 10.83 -4.80 21.70
C GLU A 589 10.16 -4.96 20.34
N PHE A 590 8.86 -4.69 20.32
CA PHE A 590 8.03 -4.77 19.14
C PHE A 590 8.24 -3.57 18.22
N ARG A 591 8.32 -3.82 16.91
CA ARG A 591 8.22 -2.80 15.87
C ARG A 591 6.94 -3.01 15.08
N GLY A 592 6.01 -2.08 15.24
CA GLY A 592 4.71 -2.17 14.58
C GLY A 592 3.63 -1.47 15.38
N LEU A 593 2.40 -1.89 15.14
CA LEU A 593 1.19 -1.26 15.67
C LEU A 593 0.43 -2.27 16.52
N ILE A 594 -0.12 -1.83 17.65
CA ILE A 594 -1.12 -2.57 18.43
C ILE A 594 -2.34 -1.66 18.57
N ASP A 595 -3.53 -2.18 18.29
CA ASP A 595 -4.79 -1.42 18.39
C ASP A 595 -5.83 -2.02 19.34
N GLU A 596 -5.63 -3.24 19.83
CA GLU A 596 -6.54 -3.87 20.78
C GLU A 596 -5.82 -4.97 21.58
N ALA A 597 -6.12 -5.07 22.87
CA ALA A 597 -5.62 -6.14 23.73
C ALA A 597 -6.66 -6.55 24.77
N ALA A 598 -6.89 -7.85 24.94
CA ALA A 598 -7.89 -8.39 25.85
C ALA A 598 -7.33 -9.57 26.66
N PHE A 599 -7.71 -9.65 27.93
CA PHE A 599 -7.27 -10.65 28.89
C PHE A 599 -8.48 -11.26 29.58
N PHE A 600 -8.61 -12.59 29.52
CA PHE A 600 -9.76 -13.33 30.04
C PHE A 600 -9.29 -14.36 31.08
N ALA A 601 -10.01 -14.47 32.18
CA ALA A 601 -9.84 -15.54 33.18
C ALA A 601 -10.63 -16.81 32.82
N ALA A 602 -10.75 -17.10 31.52
CA ALA A 602 -11.42 -18.26 30.96
C ALA A 602 -10.78 -18.66 29.61
N PRO A 603 -10.94 -19.91 29.16
CA PRO A 603 -10.51 -20.31 27.84
C PRO A 603 -11.58 -19.87 26.82
N LEU A 604 -11.17 -19.12 25.80
CA LEU A 604 -12.06 -18.78 24.69
C LEU A 604 -12.22 -19.99 23.77
N SER A 605 -13.46 -20.23 23.33
CA SER A 605 -13.79 -21.22 22.31
C SER A 605 -13.34 -20.78 20.92
N ALA A 606 -13.22 -21.74 19.99
CA ALA A 606 -12.87 -21.45 18.61
C ALA A 606 -13.92 -20.53 17.94
N GLU A 607 -15.20 -20.71 18.28
CA GLU A 607 -16.31 -19.89 17.79
C GLU A 607 -16.19 -18.45 18.27
N GLU A 608 -15.94 -18.22 19.57
CA GLU A 608 -15.74 -16.86 20.12
C GLU A 608 -14.54 -16.16 19.48
N ILE A 609 -13.46 -16.90 19.21
CA ILE A 609 -12.26 -16.36 18.58
C ILE A 609 -12.53 -16.01 17.11
N ALA A 610 -13.27 -16.86 16.39
CA ALA A 610 -13.70 -16.58 15.02
C ALA A 610 -14.61 -15.34 14.98
N GLU A 611 -15.56 -15.21 15.89
CA GLU A 611 -16.43 -14.03 16.01
C GLU A 611 -15.61 -12.76 16.32
N MET A 612 -14.64 -12.83 17.23
CA MET A 612 -13.74 -11.73 17.55
C MET A 612 -12.93 -11.27 16.33
N PHE A 613 -12.35 -12.22 15.58
CA PHE A 613 -11.64 -11.90 14.34
C PHE A 613 -12.59 -11.25 13.35
N GLN A 614 -13.72 -11.90 13.10
CA GLN A 614 -14.70 -11.46 12.14
C GLN A 614 -15.16 -10.05 12.45
N ALA A 615 -15.61 -9.74 13.67
CA ALA A 615 -16.07 -8.41 14.05
C ALA A 615 -15.00 -7.33 13.89
N GLY A 616 -13.73 -7.71 14.07
CA GLY A 616 -12.57 -6.82 13.97
C GLY A 616 -11.94 -6.68 12.58
N GLU A 617 -12.26 -7.52 11.61
CA GLU A 617 -11.55 -7.51 10.32
C GLU A 617 -11.90 -6.25 9.47
N PRO A 618 -10.95 -5.35 9.15
CA PRO A 618 -11.27 -4.06 8.50
C PRO A 618 -11.75 -4.20 7.05
N ASP A 619 -11.37 -5.27 6.34
CA ASP A 619 -11.57 -5.40 4.89
C ASP A 619 -12.64 -6.42 4.49
N ARG A 620 -13.45 -6.93 5.44
CA ARG A 620 -14.47 -7.95 5.15
C ARG A 620 -15.65 -7.38 4.33
N PRO A 621 -16.06 -8.02 3.21
CA PRO A 621 -17.37 -7.77 2.59
C PRO A 621 -18.50 -8.40 3.41
N ASN A 622 -19.66 -7.72 3.53
CA ASN A 622 -20.80 -8.20 4.31
C ASN A 622 -21.25 -9.60 3.88
N ALA A 623 -21.49 -10.47 4.86
CA ALA A 623 -22.08 -11.81 4.68
C ALA A 623 -23.61 -11.78 4.46
N ASP A 624 -24.22 -10.60 4.29
CA ASP A 624 -25.67 -10.43 4.14
C ASP A 624 -26.23 -11.00 2.80
N GLY A 625 -25.36 -11.58 1.95
CA GLY A 625 -25.77 -12.33 0.77
C GLY A 625 -26.18 -13.80 1.04
N GLU A 626 -25.85 -14.38 2.20
CA GLU A 626 -26.09 -15.82 2.45
C GLU A 626 -27.43 -16.13 3.15
N ARG A 627 -28.28 -15.13 3.40
CA ARG A 627 -29.62 -15.35 3.96
C ARG A 627 -30.69 -14.54 3.24
N ARG A 628 -31.11 -15.01 2.07
CA ARG A 628 -32.49 -14.82 1.58
C ARG A 628 -33.03 -16.08 0.95
#